data_AF-A0A8J4PMA0-F1
#
_entry.id   AF-A0A8J4PMA0-F1
#
_cell.length_a   1.000
_cell.length_b   1.000
_cell.length_c   1.000
_cell.angle_alpha   90.00
_cell.angle_beta   90.00
_cell.angle_gamma   90.00
#
_symmetry.space_group_name_H-M   'P 1'
#
loop_
_entity.id
_entity.type
_entity.pdbx_description
1 polymer ?
#
loop_
_entity_poly.entity_id
_entity_poly.type
_entity_poly.pdbx_seq_one_letter_code
_entity_poly.pdbx_strand_id
1 'polypeptide(L)'
;MGKHAQLVMGPAGSGKSTYCDTVRKYCEETKRSVHVVNLDPAAEVFQYPVSIDIKNLVTVDEVMDELEYGPNGGLVYAMEYLIENMDWLSDELGDYEDDYIIIDCPGQIELYSHIPVMRVLVDHLQQLGYRVCSVFLVDSQFILDNCKFISGALMCLSAMIRLEVPHINVLTKVDVLKQSDQYKDIERFLDLEVANLVEDLNFETHDRYHKLNRAIGSLLEDYSLVGFLPLDITDQESINVLLQHIDNSIQYGEDLEPQDPKSDFLDGNEDDDADQDLVDYLS
;
A
#
# COMPACT_ATOMS: atom_id res chain seq x y z
N MET A 1 -7.56 18.05 -6.63
CA MET A 1 -6.50 17.02 -6.43
C MET A 1 -7.01 15.72 -7.04
N GLY A 2 -6.22 14.64 -7.10
CA GLY A 2 -6.64 13.35 -7.67
C GLY A 2 -7.23 12.42 -6.61
N LYS A 3 -8.03 11.42 -7.02
CA LYS A 3 -8.42 10.29 -6.16
C LYS A 3 -7.31 9.23 -6.21
N HIS A 4 -6.82 8.79 -5.07
CA HIS A 4 -5.68 7.88 -4.98
C HIS A 4 -5.95 6.72 -4.02
N ALA A 5 -5.50 5.52 -4.36
CA ALA A 5 -5.72 4.34 -3.54
C ALA A 5 -4.46 3.48 -3.40
N GLN A 6 -4.15 3.08 -2.16
CA GLN A 6 -3.22 2.00 -1.87
C GLN A 6 -4.00 0.71 -1.58
N LEU A 7 -3.75 -0.35 -2.32
CA LEU A 7 -4.21 -1.70 -1.99
C LEU A 7 -3.13 -2.42 -1.19
N VAL A 8 -3.32 -2.53 0.13
CA VAL A 8 -2.36 -3.16 1.03
C VAL A 8 -2.62 -4.65 1.06
N MET A 9 -1.74 -5.41 0.42
CA MET A 9 -1.90 -6.85 0.20
C MET A 9 -0.72 -7.64 0.74
N GLY A 10 -0.87 -8.96 0.77
CA GLY A 10 0.18 -9.88 1.17
C GLY A 10 -0.33 -10.95 2.13
N PRO A 11 0.49 -11.98 2.41
CA PRO A 11 0.09 -13.14 3.20
C PRO A 11 -0.39 -12.78 4.61
N ALA A 12 -1.17 -13.67 5.22
CA ALA A 12 -1.53 -13.55 6.63
C ALA A 12 -0.28 -13.41 7.50
N GLY A 13 -0.31 -12.47 8.45
CA GLY A 13 0.83 -12.19 9.32
C GLY A 13 1.93 -11.30 8.74
N SER A 14 1.83 -10.83 7.49
CA SER A 14 2.81 -9.88 6.91
C SER A 14 2.76 -8.47 7.52
N GLY A 15 1.72 -8.14 8.30
CA GLY A 15 1.60 -6.86 9.00
C GLY A 15 0.77 -5.79 8.28
N LYS A 16 -0.17 -6.17 7.41
CA LYS A 16 -1.05 -5.25 6.65
C LYS A 16 -1.79 -4.23 7.53
N SER A 17 -2.51 -4.68 8.56
CA SER A 17 -3.23 -3.78 9.45
C SER A 17 -2.30 -2.87 10.26
N THR A 18 -1.12 -3.37 10.65
CA THR A 18 -0.08 -2.57 11.32
C THR A 18 0.48 -1.51 10.37
N TYR A 19 0.74 -1.87 9.12
CA TYR A 19 1.14 -0.94 8.07
C TYR A 19 0.11 0.17 7.88
N CYS A 20 -1.17 -0.18 7.77
CA CYS A 20 -2.26 0.79 7.56
C CYS A 20 -2.33 1.82 8.71
N ASP A 21 -2.26 1.37 9.97
CA ASP A 21 -2.26 2.29 11.12
C ASP A 21 -1.02 3.19 11.17
N THR A 22 0.17 2.61 10.94
CA THR A 22 1.44 3.35 10.97
C THR A 22 1.48 4.42 9.87
N VAL A 23 1.13 4.05 8.63
CA VAL A 23 1.11 4.99 7.50
C VAL A 23 0.04 6.05 7.69
N ARG A 24 -1.14 5.69 8.21
CA ARG A 24 -2.19 6.66 8.55
C ARG A 24 -1.69 7.71 9.54
N LYS A 25 -1.10 7.27 10.67
CA LYS A 25 -0.53 8.17 11.69
C LYS A 25 0.54 9.10 11.11
N TYR A 26 1.44 8.54 10.30
CA TYR A 26 2.48 9.33 9.63
C TYR A 26 1.90 10.38 8.68
N CYS A 27 0.86 10.02 7.92
CA CYS A 27 0.16 10.95 7.03
C CYS A 27 -0.55 12.07 7.83
N GLU A 28 -1.22 11.74 8.93
CA GLU A 28 -1.85 12.72 9.82
C GLU A 28 -0.82 13.71 10.40
N GLU A 29 0.34 13.21 10.86
CA GLU A 29 1.44 14.04 11.37
C GLU A 29 2.01 14.98 10.30
N THR A 30 2.04 14.53 9.04
CA THR A 30 2.51 15.31 7.89
C THR A 30 1.39 16.15 7.23
N LYS A 31 0.22 16.24 7.86
CA LYS A 31 -0.97 17.00 7.40
C LYS A 31 -1.54 16.54 6.06
N ARG A 32 -1.37 15.25 5.76
CA ARG A 32 -1.99 14.57 4.61
C ARG A 32 -3.25 13.86 5.08
N SER A 33 -4.40 14.20 4.48
CA SER A 33 -5.66 13.49 4.75
C SER A 33 -5.61 12.11 4.12
N VAL A 34 -5.83 11.07 4.92
CA VAL A 34 -5.93 9.69 4.44
C VAL A 34 -7.06 8.96 5.16
N HIS A 35 -7.75 8.10 4.42
CA HIS A 35 -8.87 7.32 4.94
C HIS A 35 -8.54 5.83 4.87
N VAL A 36 -8.73 5.10 5.96
CA VAL A 36 -8.48 3.66 5.99
C VAL A 36 -9.78 2.91 5.74
N VAL A 37 -9.78 2.02 4.76
CA VAL A 37 -10.88 1.15 4.38
C VAL A 37 -10.49 -0.27 4.77
N ASN A 38 -11.27 -0.90 5.64
CA ASN A 38 -11.12 -2.32 5.95
C ASN A 38 -11.93 -3.17 4.96
N LEU A 39 -11.24 -4.05 4.23
CA LEU A 39 -11.84 -5.10 3.42
C LEU A 39 -11.54 -6.51 3.93
N ASP A 40 -10.98 -6.69 5.13
CA ASP A 40 -10.86 -7.99 5.77
C ASP A 40 -12.10 -8.31 6.64
N PRO A 41 -13.00 -9.21 6.18
CA PRO A 41 -14.22 -9.56 6.90
C PRO A 41 -13.96 -10.49 8.10
N ALA A 42 -12.73 -11.02 8.24
CA ALA A 42 -12.31 -11.83 9.39
C ALA A 42 -11.51 -11.01 10.42
N ALA A 43 -11.32 -9.71 10.21
CA ALA A 43 -10.58 -8.87 11.14
C ALA A 43 -11.39 -8.65 12.42
N GLU A 44 -10.81 -9.05 13.56
CA GLU A 44 -11.47 -8.94 14.87
C GLU A 44 -11.65 -7.47 15.30
N VAL A 45 -10.62 -6.88 15.92
CA VAL A 45 -10.69 -5.55 16.54
C VAL A 45 -9.57 -4.66 15.99
N PHE A 46 -9.94 -3.58 15.30
CA PHE A 46 -9.00 -2.55 14.90
C PHE A 46 -8.62 -1.68 16.08
N GLN A 47 -7.32 -1.41 16.23
CA GLN A 47 -6.79 -0.47 17.23
C GLN A 47 -6.72 0.97 16.68
N TYR A 48 -7.32 1.22 15.52
CA TYR A 48 -7.20 2.47 14.79
C TYR A 48 -8.53 2.82 14.10
N PRO A 49 -8.78 4.10 13.80
CA PRO A 49 -10.01 4.52 13.14
C PRO A 49 -10.06 4.00 11.70
N VAL A 50 -11.13 3.28 11.39
CA VAL A 50 -11.47 2.81 10.05
C VAL A 50 -12.64 3.66 9.55
N SER A 51 -12.52 4.20 8.35
CA SER A 51 -13.56 5.03 7.72
C SER A 51 -14.68 4.18 7.13
N ILE A 52 -14.33 3.08 6.46
CA ILE A 52 -15.28 2.15 5.84
C ILE A 52 -14.89 0.73 6.27
N ASP A 53 -15.85 -0.04 6.78
CA ASP A 53 -15.61 -1.40 7.27
C ASP A 53 -16.54 -2.39 6.58
N ILE A 54 -15.97 -3.34 5.82
CA ILE A 54 -16.71 -4.42 5.16
C ILE A 54 -17.61 -5.21 6.12
N LYS A 55 -17.28 -5.25 7.42
CA LYS A 55 -18.10 -5.92 8.43
C LYS A 55 -19.48 -5.30 8.61
N ASN A 56 -19.69 -4.06 8.15
CA ASN A 56 -21.02 -3.45 8.10
C ASN A 56 -21.88 -4.01 6.94
N LEU A 57 -21.26 -4.66 5.96
CA LEU A 57 -21.91 -5.33 4.84
C LEU A 57 -22.02 -6.84 5.06
N VAL A 58 -20.92 -7.50 5.44
CA VAL A 58 -20.84 -8.96 5.63
C VAL A 58 -19.66 -9.33 6.54
N THR A 59 -19.88 -10.28 7.45
CA THR A 59 -18.81 -10.86 8.29
C THR A 59 -18.58 -12.33 7.99
N VAL A 60 -17.37 -12.84 8.24
CA VAL A 60 -17.07 -14.28 8.04
C VAL A 60 -17.88 -15.15 9.00
N ASP A 61 -18.11 -14.70 10.24
CA ASP A 61 -18.87 -15.45 11.24
C ASP A 61 -20.33 -15.66 10.81
N GLU A 62 -20.99 -14.62 10.29
CA GLU A 62 -22.36 -14.72 9.76
C GLU A 62 -22.43 -15.72 8.60
N VAL A 63 -21.46 -15.67 7.69
CA VAL A 63 -21.41 -16.58 6.53
C VAL A 63 -21.16 -18.03 6.97
N MET A 64 -20.28 -18.23 7.95
CA MET A 64 -20.00 -19.56 8.48
C MET A 64 -21.23 -20.17 9.16
N ASP A 65 -21.97 -19.36 9.93
CA ASP A 65 -23.16 -19.79 10.64
C ASP A 65 -24.36 -20.06 9.70
N GLU A 66 -24.55 -19.23 8.67
CA GLU A 66 -25.70 -19.36 7.76
C GLU A 66 -25.49 -20.36 6.62
N LEU A 67 -24.28 -20.43 6.05
CA LEU A 67 -23.97 -21.25 4.87
C LEU A 67 -23.19 -22.52 5.20
N GLU A 68 -22.88 -22.77 6.47
CA GLU A 68 -22.09 -23.91 6.95
C GLU A 68 -20.70 -24.01 6.28
N TYR A 69 -20.13 -22.87 5.88
CA TYR A 69 -18.77 -22.80 5.32
C TYR A 69 -17.70 -22.85 6.41
N GLY A 70 -16.51 -23.32 6.03
CA GLY A 70 -15.31 -23.14 6.85
C GLY A 70 -14.73 -21.72 6.71
N PRO A 71 -13.78 -21.29 7.56
CA PRO A 71 -13.28 -19.91 7.61
C PRO A 71 -12.79 -19.36 6.26
N ASN A 72 -12.02 -20.13 5.50
CA ASN A 72 -11.54 -19.71 4.18
C ASN A 72 -12.67 -19.62 3.14
N GLY A 73 -13.64 -20.53 3.21
CA GLY A 73 -14.81 -20.50 2.33
C GLY A 73 -15.73 -19.33 2.64
N GLY A 74 -15.94 -19.04 3.92
CA GLY A 74 -16.70 -17.89 4.38
C GLY A 74 -16.07 -16.56 3.95
N LEU A 75 -14.74 -16.46 4.03
CA LEU A 75 -14.02 -15.27 3.57
C LEU A 75 -14.07 -15.07 2.06
N VAL A 76 -13.90 -16.13 1.27
CA VAL A 76 -14.07 -16.05 -0.20
C VAL A 76 -15.48 -15.59 -0.55
N TYR A 77 -16.50 -16.17 0.09
CA TYR A 77 -17.88 -15.78 -0.12
C TYR A 77 -18.15 -14.33 0.28
N ALA A 78 -17.65 -13.87 1.43
CA ALA A 78 -17.78 -12.48 1.87
C ALA A 78 -17.18 -11.50 0.85
N MET A 79 -16.04 -11.86 0.26
CA MET A 79 -15.43 -11.09 -0.82
C MET A 79 -16.23 -11.13 -2.12
N GLU A 80 -16.80 -12.28 -2.50
CA GLU A 80 -17.71 -12.37 -3.65
C GLU A 80 -18.98 -11.53 -3.44
N TYR A 81 -19.53 -11.55 -2.22
CA TYR A 81 -20.68 -10.75 -1.83
C TYR A 81 -20.39 -9.24 -1.91
N LEU A 82 -19.18 -8.79 -1.53
CA LEU A 82 -18.75 -7.41 -1.77
C LEU A 82 -18.77 -7.07 -3.27
N ILE A 83 -18.25 -7.94 -4.13
CA ILE A 83 -18.22 -7.71 -5.58
C ILE A 83 -19.63 -7.64 -6.19
N GLU A 84 -20.58 -8.41 -5.66
CA GLU A 84 -21.99 -8.31 -6.09
C GLU A 84 -22.68 -7.03 -5.60
N ASN A 85 -22.13 -6.37 -4.57
CA ASN A 85 -22.68 -5.18 -3.92
C ASN A 85 -21.71 -3.98 -3.98
N MET A 86 -20.97 -3.80 -5.08
CA MET A 86 -20.00 -2.70 -5.23
C MET A 86 -20.61 -1.29 -5.16
N ASP A 87 -21.93 -1.18 -5.37
CA ASP A 87 -22.68 0.06 -5.15
C ASP A 87 -22.56 0.51 -3.67
N TRP A 88 -22.58 -0.42 -2.72
CA TRP A 88 -22.36 -0.12 -1.30
C TRP A 88 -20.99 0.53 -1.07
N LEU A 89 -19.93 -0.04 -1.65
CA LEU A 89 -18.59 0.53 -1.52
C LEU A 89 -18.51 1.92 -2.17
N SER A 90 -19.21 2.11 -3.29
CA SER A 90 -19.27 3.41 -3.98
C SER A 90 -19.98 4.47 -3.14
N ASP A 91 -21.08 4.10 -2.49
CA ASP A 91 -21.85 4.98 -1.62
C ASP A 91 -21.07 5.35 -0.35
N GLU A 92 -20.37 4.38 0.26
CA GLU A 92 -19.51 4.61 1.43
C GLU A 92 -18.28 5.46 1.11
N LEU A 93 -17.68 5.27 -0.08
CA LEU A 93 -16.60 6.13 -0.59
C LEU A 93 -17.09 7.54 -0.91
N GLY A 94 -18.38 7.71 -1.22
CA GLY A 94 -19.04 9.01 -1.43
C GLY A 94 -18.35 9.94 -2.44
N ASP A 95 -18.63 11.23 -2.28
CA ASP A 95 -18.04 12.34 -3.06
C ASP A 95 -17.04 13.13 -2.22
N TYR A 96 -16.20 12.45 -1.43
CA TYR A 96 -15.06 13.15 -0.83
C TYR A 96 -14.12 13.61 -1.94
N GLU A 97 -14.01 14.93 -2.12
CA GLU A 97 -13.03 15.53 -3.03
C GLU A 97 -11.64 15.31 -2.43
N ASP A 98 -10.73 14.74 -3.24
CA ASP A 98 -9.29 14.60 -2.94
C ASP A 98 -8.89 13.51 -1.93
N ASP A 99 -9.57 12.36 -1.99
CA ASP A 99 -9.33 11.23 -1.10
C ASP A 99 -8.11 10.38 -1.47
N TYR A 100 -7.23 10.26 -0.49
CA TYR A 100 -6.20 9.23 -0.44
C TYR A 100 -6.67 8.09 0.45
N ILE A 101 -7.03 6.96 -0.14
CA ILE A 101 -7.52 5.80 0.60
C ILE A 101 -6.45 4.73 0.75
N ILE A 102 -6.39 4.13 1.93
CA ILE A 102 -5.54 2.97 2.24
C ILE A 102 -6.49 1.80 2.51
N ILE A 103 -6.42 0.77 1.68
CA ILE A 103 -7.32 -0.37 1.75
C ILE A 103 -6.59 -1.54 2.40
N ASP A 104 -6.98 -1.91 3.62
CA ASP A 104 -6.50 -3.10 4.34
C ASP A 104 -7.21 -4.33 3.78
N CYS A 105 -6.49 -5.15 3.01
CA CYS A 105 -7.07 -6.30 2.32
C CYS A 105 -6.88 -7.60 3.14
N PRO A 106 -7.71 -8.64 2.93
CA PRO A 106 -7.60 -9.90 3.67
C PRO A 106 -6.25 -10.62 3.51
N GLY A 107 -5.89 -11.47 4.48
CA GLY A 107 -4.60 -12.17 4.46
C GLY A 107 -4.48 -13.39 3.52
N GLN A 108 -5.57 -13.83 2.92
CA GLN A 108 -5.67 -15.08 2.17
C GLN A 108 -5.12 -14.88 0.75
N ILE A 109 -4.09 -15.65 0.41
CA ILE A 109 -3.35 -15.48 -0.85
C ILE A 109 -4.14 -15.92 -2.09
N GLU A 110 -5.14 -16.76 -1.88
CA GLU A 110 -6.04 -17.26 -2.91
C GLU A 110 -6.80 -16.12 -3.60
N LEU A 111 -7.09 -15.04 -2.85
CA LEU A 111 -7.71 -13.81 -3.35
C LEU A 111 -6.84 -13.03 -4.34
N TYR A 112 -5.51 -13.17 -4.23
CA TYR A 112 -4.55 -12.45 -5.07
C TYR A 112 -3.99 -13.30 -6.21
N SER A 113 -4.19 -14.62 -6.16
CA SER A 113 -3.62 -15.55 -7.14
C SER A 113 -4.63 -16.00 -8.19
N HIS A 114 -5.76 -16.59 -7.79
CA HIS A 114 -6.66 -17.27 -8.74
C HIS A 114 -8.13 -16.85 -8.64
N ILE A 115 -8.56 -16.22 -7.56
CA ILE A 115 -9.92 -15.68 -7.44
C ILE A 115 -9.96 -14.26 -8.03
N PRO A 116 -10.90 -13.90 -8.92
CA PRO A 116 -10.93 -12.60 -9.60
C PRO A 116 -11.37 -11.40 -8.75
N VAL A 117 -11.66 -11.56 -7.46
CA VAL A 117 -12.21 -10.51 -6.59
C VAL A 117 -11.38 -9.23 -6.64
N MET A 118 -10.08 -9.33 -6.37
CA MET A 118 -9.23 -8.15 -6.24
C MET A 118 -9.06 -7.41 -7.56
N ARG A 119 -9.10 -8.12 -8.69
CA ARG A 119 -9.08 -7.49 -10.02
C ARG A 119 -10.36 -6.70 -10.26
N VAL A 120 -11.53 -7.25 -9.92
CA VAL A 120 -12.80 -6.54 -10.08
C VAL A 120 -12.85 -5.31 -9.18
N LEU A 121 -12.33 -5.40 -7.95
CA LEU A 121 -12.19 -4.25 -7.06
C LEU A 121 -11.30 -3.15 -7.67
N VAL A 122 -10.13 -3.51 -8.24
CA VAL A 122 -9.25 -2.58 -8.94
C VAL A 122 -9.97 -1.89 -10.10
N ASP A 123 -10.62 -2.67 -10.97
CA ASP A 123 -11.32 -2.14 -12.14
C ASP A 123 -12.42 -1.15 -11.73
N HIS A 124 -13.14 -1.45 -10.63
CA HIS A 124 -14.17 -0.58 -10.08
C HIS A 124 -13.59 0.73 -9.52
N LEU A 125 -12.53 0.65 -8.71
CA LEU A 125 -11.85 1.85 -8.19
C LEU A 125 -11.33 2.74 -9.33
N GLN A 126 -10.78 2.15 -10.39
CA GLN A 126 -10.34 2.89 -11.57
C GLN A 126 -11.51 3.55 -12.32
N GLN A 127 -12.67 2.89 -12.40
CA GLN A 127 -13.90 3.49 -12.97
C GLN A 127 -14.40 4.68 -12.15
N LEU A 128 -14.23 4.65 -10.83
CA LEU A 128 -14.50 5.77 -9.92
C LEU A 128 -13.42 6.88 -10.00
N GLY A 129 -12.38 6.70 -10.82
CA GLY A 129 -11.33 7.69 -11.06
C GLY A 129 -10.12 7.58 -10.12
N TYR A 130 -10.01 6.52 -9.31
CA TYR A 130 -8.85 6.33 -8.44
C TYR A 130 -7.61 5.89 -9.24
N ARG A 131 -6.48 6.53 -8.97
CA ARG A 131 -5.16 5.99 -9.31
C ARG A 131 -4.74 4.99 -8.25
N VAL A 132 -4.73 3.72 -8.62
CA VAL A 132 -4.52 2.59 -7.69
C VAL A 132 -3.07 2.10 -7.76
N CYS A 133 -2.45 1.88 -6.61
CA CYS A 133 -1.18 1.16 -6.48
C CYS A 133 -1.33 -0.01 -5.52
N SER A 134 -0.79 -1.16 -5.92
CA SER A 134 -0.60 -2.32 -5.05
C SER A 134 0.61 -2.12 -4.16
N VAL A 135 0.44 -2.31 -2.86
CA VAL A 135 1.53 -2.40 -1.88
C VAL A 135 1.52 -3.82 -1.31
N PHE A 136 2.46 -4.64 -1.75
CA PHE A 136 2.51 -6.05 -1.42
C PHE A 136 3.54 -6.32 -0.33
N LEU A 137 3.05 -6.64 0.85
CA LEU A 137 3.84 -6.83 2.06
C LEU A 137 4.30 -8.30 2.19
N VAL A 138 5.61 -8.47 2.36
CA VAL A 138 6.25 -9.75 2.67
C VAL A 138 6.99 -9.62 3.99
N ASP A 139 6.78 -10.54 4.92
CA ASP A 139 7.56 -10.58 6.16
C ASP A 139 9.04 -10.87 5.82
N SER A 140 9.94 -10.05 6.34
CA SER A 140 11.38 -10.18 6.12
C SER A 140 11.97 -11.53 6.53
N GLN A 141 11.33 -12.27 7.45
CA GLN A 141 11.75 -13.63 7.79
C GLN A 141 11.53 -14.65 6.65
N PHE A 142 10.65 -14.33 5.70
CA PHE A 142 10.36 -15.17 4.53
C PHE A 142 11.30 -14.94 3.35
N ILE A 143 12.40 -14.21 3.51
CA ILE A 143 13.40 -14.00 2.45
C ILE A 143 14.85 -14.22 2.93
N LEU A 144 15.04 -14.89 4.06
CA LEU A 144 16.37 -15.10 4.66
C LEU A 144 17.28 -16.09 3.90
N ASP A 145 16.78 -16.74 2.85
CA ASP A 145 17.56 -17.63 1.98
C ASP A 145 17.09 -17.57 0.53
N ASN A 146 17.92 -18.07 -0.39
CA ASN A 146 17.71 -17.96 -1.83
C ASN A 146 16.39 -18.60 -2.30
N CYS A 147 16.04 -19.78 -1.78
CA CYS A 147 14.81 -20.47 -2.16
C CYS A 147 13.57 -19.72 -1.66
N LYS A 148 13.63 -19.20 -0.43
CA LYS A 148 12.60 -18.36 0.16
C LYS A 148 12.43 -17.04 -0.59
N PHE A 149 13.52 -16.36 -0.93
CA PHE A 149 13.51 -15.14 -1.73
C PHE A 149 12.79 -15.35 -3.07
N ILE A 150 13.15 -16.41 -3.82
CA ILE A 150 12.49 -16.74 -5.09
C ILE A 150 11.00 -17.02 -4.88
N SER A 151 10.65 -17.78 -3.84
CA SER A 151 9.25 -18.10 -3.55
C SER A 151 8.45 -16.83 -3.29
N GLY A 152 9.01 -15.89 -2.50
CA GLY A 152 8.40 -14.58 -2.26
C GLY A 152 8.30 -13.73 -3.54
N ALA A 153 9.36 -13.68 -4.34
CA ALA A 153 9.38 -12.89 -5.58
C ALA A 153 8.39 -13.41 -6.63
N LEU A 154 8.30 -14.74 -6.81
CA LEU A 154 7.32 -15.36 -7.72
C LEU A 154 5.88 -15.14 -7.24
N MET A 155 5.66 -15.14 -5.93
CA MET A 155 4.37 -14.82 -5.33
C MET A 155 3.96 -13.37 -5.62
N CYS A 156 4.87 -12.40 -5.45
CA CYS A 156 4.63 -11.01 -5.82
C CYS A 156 4.33 -10.86 -7.32
N LEU A 157 5.10 -11.55 -8.18
CA LEU A 157 4.87 -11.52 -9.62
C LEU A 157 3.50 -12.09 -10.00
N SER A 158 3.06 -13.16 -9.34
CA SER A 158 1.72 -13.71 -9.56
C SER A 158 0.63 -12.69 -9.27
N ALA A 159 0.76 -11.91 -8.19
CA ALA A 159 -0.18 -10.85 -7.85
C ALA A 159 -0.11 -9.69 -8.86
N MET A 160 1.10 -9.27 -9.26
CA MET A 160 1.33 -8.22 -10.25
C MET A 160 0.64 -8.52 -11.59
N ILE A 161 0.81 -9.73 -12.13
CA ILE A 161 0.18 -10.17 -13.38
C ILE A 161 -1.35 -10.12 -13.28
N ARG A 162 -1.90 -10.43 -12.10
CA ARG A 162 -3.34 -10.51 -11.91
C ARG A 162 -4.00 -9.13 -11.83
N LEU A 163 -3.35 -8.19 -11.16
CA LEU A 163 -3.93 -6.88 -10.84
C LEU A 163 -3.71 -5.83 -11.92
N GLU A 164 -2.62 -5.93 -12.70
CA GLU A 164 -2.30 -4.97 -13.79
C GLU A 164 -2.25 -3.49 -13.34
N VAL A 165 -1.75 -3.25 -12.12
CA VAL A 165 -1.52 -1.91 -11.56
C VAL A 165 -0.06 -1.76 -11.12
N PRO A 166 0.45 -0.52 -10.94
CA PRO A 166 1.73 -0.30 -10.28
C PRO A 166 1.82 -1.10 -8.98
N HIS A 167 2.95 -1.77 -8.77
CA HIS A 167 3.10 -2.77 -7.72
C HIS A 167 4.41 -2.56 -6.98
N ILE A 168 4.32 -2.28 -5.69
CA ILE A 168 5.47 -2.05 -4.81
C ILE A 168 5.59 -3.21 -3.84
N ASN A 169 6.73 -3.89 -3.91
CA ASN A 169 7.05 -4.98 -3.00
C ASN A 169 7.73 -4.41 -1.75
N VAL A 170 7.20 -4.73 -0.57
CA VAL A 170 7.69 -4.19 0.69
C VAL A 170 8.07 -5.33 1.62
N LEU A 171 9.26 -5.24 2.22
CA LEU A 171 9.69 -6.13 3.29
C LEU A 171 9.34 -5.52 4.64
N THR A 172 8.46 -6.16 5.37
CA THR A 172 8.02 -5.69 6.69
C THR A 172 8.83 -6.32 7.81
N LYS A 173 8.68 -5.77 9.02
CA LYS A 173 9.31 -6.26 10.26
C LYS A 173 10.83 -6.20 10.25
N VAL A 174 11.40 -5.29 9.48
CA VAL A 174 12.86 -5.09 9.42
C VAL A 174 13.42 -4.68 10.78
N ASP A 175 12.63 -3.97 11.59
CA ASP A 175 12.92 -3.62 12.99
C ASP A 175 13.19 -4.84 13.87
N VAL A 176 12.47 -5.95 13.65
CA VAL A 176 12.66 -7.19 14.39
C VAL A 176 14.00 -7.82 14.06
N LEU A 177 14.41 -7.75 12.78
CA LEU A 177 15.65 -8.37 12.32
C LEU A 177 16.89 -7.53 12.64
N LYS A 178 16.77 -6.19 12.76
CA LYS A 178 17.85 -5.32 13.27
C LYS A 178 18.37 -5.73 14.65
N GLN A 179 17.53 -6.41 15.44
CA GLN A 179 17.89 -6.92 16.78
C GLN A 179 18.60 -8.28 16.73
N SER A 180 18.76 -8.87 15.55
CA SER A 180 19.36 -10.18 15.32
C SER A 180 20.56 -10.10 14.36
N ASP A 181 21.45 -11.08 14.42
CA ASP A 181 22.57 -11.18 13.47
C ASP A 181 22.12 -11.41 12.01
N GLN A 182 20.83 -11.67 11.78
CA GLN A 182 20.22 -11.96 10.47
C GLN A 182 19.99 -10.71 9.62
N TYR A 183 20.17 -9.50 10.16
CA TYR A 183 20.01 -8.26 9.39
C TYR A 183 20.94 -8.20 8.17
N LYS A 184 22.17 -8.71 8.32
CA LYS A 184 23.15 -8.79 7.22
C LYS A 184 22.69 -9.68 6.07
N ASP A 185 21.87 -10.69 6.37
CA ASP A 185 21.32 -11.56 5.36
C ASP A 185 20.29 -10.82 4.50
N ILE A 186 19.51 -9.90 5.09
CA ILE A 186 18.57 -9.05 4.34
C ILE A 186 19.31 -8.04 3.46
N GLU A 187 20.35 -7.37 3.97
CA GLU A 187 21.14 -6.40 3.19
C GLU A 187 21.65 -7.03 1.89
N ARG A 188 22.09 -8.29 1.94
CA ARG A 188 22.46 -9.07 0.75
C ARG A 188 21.31 -9.19 -0.26
N PHE A 189 20.08 -9.37 0.21
CA PHE A 189 18.90 -9.51 -0.67
C PHE A 189 18.39 -8.17 -1.21
N LEU A 190 18.61 -7.06 -0.49
CA LEU A 190 18.25 -5.72 -0.94
C LEU A 190 19.15 -5.24 -2.09
N ASP A 191 20.45 -5.56 -2.02
CA ASP A 191 21.44 -5.23 -3.05
C ASP A 191 21.77 -6.44 -3.96
N LEU A 192 20.86 -7.41 -4.04
CA LEU A 192 21.13 -8.68 -4.71
C LEU A 192 21.22 -8.50 -6.23
N GLU A 193 22.39 -8.81 -6.79
CA GLU A 193 22.49 -9.04 -8.22
C GLU A 193 21.89 -10.41 -8.56
N VAL A 194 20.94 -10.43 -9.48
CA VAL A 194 20.26 -11.65 -9.96
C VAL A 194 21.27 -12.71 -10.44
N ALA A 195 22.38 -12.29 -11.03
CA ALA A 195 23.45 -13.20 -11.45
C ALA A 195 24.00 -14.02 -10.26
N ASN A 196 24.26 -13.36 -9.13
CA ASN A 196 24.77 -14.01 -7.91
C ASN A 196 23.72 -14.97 -7.34
N LEU A 197 22.45 -14.57 -7.31
CA LEU A 197 21.35 -15.46 -6.91
C LEU A 197 21.31 -16.74 -7.75
N VAL A 198 21.42 -16.61 -9.08
CA VAL A 198 21.39 -17.77 -9.99
C VAL A 198 22.59 -18.69 -9.77
N GLU A 199 23.78 -18.13 -9.52
CA GLU A 199 24.96 -18.92 -9.20
C GLU A 199 24.77 -19.69 -7.89
N ASP A 200 24.37 -19.02 -6.82
CA ASP A 200 24.13 -19.64 -5.52
C ASP A 200 23.10 -20.77 -5.60
N LEU A 201 21.99 -20.56 -6.31
CA LEU A 201 21.00 -21.60 -6.55
C LEU A 201 21.58 -22.80 -7.31
N ASN A 202 22.47 -22.58 -8.27
CA ASN A 202 23.09 -23.67 -9.02
C ASN A 202 24.04 -24.49 -8.13
N PHE A 203 24.64 -23.89 -7.10
CA PHE A 203 25.40 -24.61 -6.08
C PHE A 203 24.51 -25.38 -5.11
N GLU A 204 23.35 -24.84 -4.75
CA GLU A 204 22.41 -25.45 -3.80
C GLU A 204 21.52 -26.53 -4.44
N THR A 205 21.26 -26.44 -5.74
CA THR A 205 20.32 -27.32 -6.45
C THR A 205 21.02 -28.24 -7.46
N HIS A 206 20.40 -29.39 -7.72
CA HIS A 206 20.91 -30.33 -8.71
C HIS A 206 20.91 -29.73 -10.13
N ASP A 207 21.94 -30.02 -10.94
CA ASP A 207 22.14 -29.59 -12.34
C ASP A 207 20.90 -29.60 -13.26
N ARG A 208 19.94 -30.50 -13.01
CA ARG A 208 18.68 -30.55 -13.78
C ARG A 208 17.86 -29.27 -13.65
N TYR A 209 18.04 -28.51 -12.56
CA TYR A 209 17.33 -27.26 -12.27
C TYR A 209 18.06 -26.02 -12.77
N HIS A 210 19.31 -26.10 -13.22
CA HIS A 210 20.07 -24.90 -13.61
C HIS A 210 19.44 -24.12 -14.77
N LYS A 211 18.75 -24.81 -15.68
CA LYS A 211 17.96 -24.14 -16.73
C LYS A 211 16.76 -23.38 -16.15
N LEU A 212 16.11 -23.95 -15.14
CA LEU A 212 15.00 -23.30 -14.44
C LEU A 212 15.50 -22.10 -13.64
N ASN A 213 16.59 -22.24 -12.89
CA ASN A 213 17.18 -21.14 -12.11
C ASN A 213 17.52 -19.94 -12.98
N ARG A 214 18.13 -20.17 -14.16
CA ARG A 214 18.39 -19.10 -15.14
C ARG A 214 17.12 -18.45 -15.66
N ALA A 215 16.08 -19.24 -15.96
CA ALA A 215 14.81 -18.70 -16.43
C ALA A 215 14.12 -17.85 -15.35
N ILE A 216 14.17 -18.29 -14.09
CA ILE A 216 13.67 -17.51 -12.95
C ILE A 216 14.48 -16.23 -12.79
N GLY A 217 15.82 -16.30 -12.85
CA GLY A 217 16.69 -15.13 -12.76
C GLY A 217 16.34 -14.08 -13.82
N SER A 218 16.30 -14.46 -15.10
CA SER A 218 15.92 -13.54 -16.18
C SER A 218 14.54 -12.91 -15.96
N LEU A 219 13.57 -13.67 -15.47
CA LEU A 219 12.24 -13.15 -15.15
C LEU A 219 12.26 -12.09 -14.04
N LEU A 220 13.08 -12.27 -13.01
CA LEU A 220 13.22 -11.30 -11.92
C LEU A 220 13.88 -10.01 -12.38
N GLU A 221 14.87 -10.10 -13.27
CA GLU A 221 15.58 -8.96 -13.86
C GLU A 221 14.66 -8.15 -14.78
N ASP A 222 13.91 -8.81 -15.66
CA ASP A 222 13.05 -8.16 -16.68
C ASP A 222 11.96 -7.26 -16.07
N TYR A 223 11.41 -7.65 -14.91
CA TYR A 223 10.31 -6.92 -14.25
C TYR A 223 10.77 -6.00 -13.12
N SER A 224 12.09 -5.80 -12.95
CA SER A 224 12.66 -5.04 -11.82
C SER A 224 12.13 -5.51 -10.45
N LEU A 225 11.73 -6.78 -10.35
CA LEU A 225 11.16 -7.39 -9.14
C LEU A 225 12.19 -7.60 -8.03
N VAL A 226 13.45 -7.29 -8.32
CA VAL A 226 14.58 -7.46 -7.42
C VAL A 226 14.52 -6.46 -6.25
N GLY A 227 13.86 -5.32 -6.43
CA GLY A 227 13.75 -4.31 -5.39
C GLY A 227 12.58 -4.58 -4.45
N PHE A 228 12.86 -5.18 -3.29
CA PHE A 228 11.98 -5.00 -2.15
C PHE A 228 12.36 -3.71 -1.41
N LEU A 229 11.37 -2.87 -1.08
CA LEU A 229 11.62 -1.74 -0.20
C LEU A 229 11.58 -2.21 1.26
N PRO A 230 12.64 -2.03 2.05
CA PRO A 230 12.61 -2.36 3.46
C PRO A 230 11.75 -1.36 4.22
N LEU A 231 10.83 -1.86 5.02
CA LEU A 231 10.00 -1.07 5.92
C LEU A 231 10.34 -1.39 7.37
N ASP A 232 10.89 -0.38 8.05
CA ASP A 232 10.98 -0.30 9.50
C ASP A 232 9.90 0.66 10.00
N ILE A 233 8.86 0.12 10.64
CA ILE A 233 7.72 0.91 11.13
C ILE A 233 8.09 1.85 12.29
N THR A 234 9.26 1.67 12.90
CA THR A 234 9.77 2.53 13.98
C THR A 234 10.58 3.71 13.45
N ASP A 235 10.92 3.69 12.15
CA ASP A 235 11.72 4.71 11.48
C ASP A 235 10.87 5.55 10.51
N GLN A 236 10.68 6.82 10.88
CA GLN A 236 9.91 7.77 10.06
C GLN A 236 10.53 8.03 8.68
N GLU A 237 11.86 7.90 8.54
CA GLU A 237 12.52 8.06 7.25
C GLU A 237 12.21 6.87 6.34
N SER A 238 12.19 5.64 6.88
CA SER A 238 11.79 4.44 6.15
C SER A 238 10.35 4.55 5.63
N ILE A 239 9.41 5.03 6.45
CA ILE A 239 8.02 5.26 6.05
C ILE A 239 7.94 6.33 4.95
N ASN A 240 8.69 7.43 5.09
CA ASN A 240 8.72 8.51 4.10
C ASN A 240 9.23 8.04 2.74
N VAL A 241 10.33 7.28 2.72
CA VAL A 241 10.90 6.72 1.48
C VAL A 241 9.88 5.82 0.79
N LEU A 242 9.23 4.93 1.54
CA LEU A 242 8.18 4.07 0.98
C LEU A 242 7.02 4.88 0.38
N LEU A 243 6.54 5.90 1.11
CA LEU A 243 5.47 6.77 0.61
C LEU A 243 5.90 7.54 -0.65
N GLN A 244 7.14 8.01 -0.75
CA GLN A 244 7.63 8.65 -1.98
C GLN A 244 7.61 7.69 -3.17
N HIS A 245 8.00 6.42 -2.98
CA HIS A 245 7.91 5.41 -4.04
C HIS A 245 6.46 5.16 -4.46
N ILE A 246 5.53 5.07 -3.50
CA ILE A 246 4.09 4.92 -3.77
C ILE A 246 3.57 6.14 -4.52
N ASP A 247 3.83 7.34 -4.01
CA ASP A 247 3.36 8.61 -4.54
C ASP A 247 3.85 8.85 -5.97
N ASN A 248 5.12 8.55 -6.25
CA ASN A 248 5.66 8.58 -7.61
C ASN A 248 4.94 7.60 -8.54
N SER A 249 4.56 6.43 -8.03
CA SER A 249 3.89 5.38 -8.83
C SER A 249 2.43 5.72 -9.17
N ILE A 250 1.75 6.50 -8.32
CA ILE A 250 0.37 6.98 -8.53
C ILE A 250 0.30 8.45 -8.95
N GLN A 251 1.46 9.09 -9.18
CA GLN A 251 1.58 10.51 -9.51
C GLN A 251 0.85 11.42 -8.51
N TYR A 252 0.96 11.10 -7.22
CA TYR A 252 0.40 11.91 -6.15
C TYR A 252 1.20 13.22 -6.04
N GLY A 253 0.49 14.34 -6.00
CA GLY A 253 1.11 15.66 -5.81
C GLY A 253 1.58 16.36 -7.10
N GLU A 254 1.50 15.73 -8.27
CA GLU A 254 1.78 16.41 -9.57
C GLU A 254 0.74 17.49 -9.89
N ASP A 255 -0.48 17.33 -9.38
CA ASP A 255 -1.60 18.29 -9.53
C ASP A 255 -1.66 19.33 -8.40
N LEU A 256 -0.70 19.34 -7.47
CA LEU A 256 -0.60 20.38 -6.45
C LEU A 256 -0.02 21.64 -7.11
N GLU A 257 -0.86 22.65 -7.34
CA GLU A 257 -0.36 23.98 -7.71
C GLU A 257 0.69 24.42 -6.67
N PRO A 258 1.88 24.88 -7.10
CA PRO A 258 2.87 25.39 -6.16
C PRO A 258 2.24 26.53 -5.36
N GLN A 259 2.15 26.36 -4.04
CA GLN A 259 1.73 27.46 -3.19
C GLN A 259 2.76 28.58 -3.32
N ASP A 260 2.34 29.72 -3.87
CA ASP A 260 3.16 30.92 -3.86
C ASP A 260 3.64 31.16 -2.43
N PRO A 261 4.94 31.33 -2.20
CA PRO A 261 5.46 31.60 -0.87
C PRO A 261 4.77 32.87 -0.38
N LYS A 262 3.93 32.73 0.66
CA LYS A 262 3.18 33.82 1.25
C LYS A 262 4.10 35.03 1.42
N SER A 263 3.73 36.13 0.78
CA SER A 263 4.30 37.46 1.00
C SER A 263 3.87 37.99 2.37
N ASP A 264 4.25 37.30 3.45
CA ASP A 264 4.02 37.73 4.83
C ASP A 264 5.15 38.65 5.34
N PHE A 265 5.97 39.19 4.43
CA PHE A 265 6.98 40.21 4.71
C PHE A 265 6.81 41.33 3.70
N LEU A 266 5.95 42.30 4.02
CA LEU A 266 5.98 43.73 3.66
C LEU A 266 4.56 44.29 3.81
N ASP A 267 4.07 44.39 5.04
CA ASP A 267 3.08 45.41 5.42
C ASP A 267 3.28 45.71 6.91
N GLY A 268 4.35 46.45 7.16
CA GLY A 268 4.77 46.86 8.49
C GLY A 268 5.48 48.20 8.40
N ASN A 269 4.69 49.26 8.63
CA ASN A 269 5.07 50.65 8.85
C ASN A 269 5.30 51.51 7.61
N GLU A 270 4.36 52.43 7.37
CA GLU A 270 4.66 53.86 7.28
C GLU A 270 3.38 54.64 7.65
N ASP A 271 3.30 55.05 8.92
CA ASP A 271 2.56 56.26 9.32
C ASP A 271 3.33 57.44 8.72
N ASP A 272 2.71 58.23 7.85
CA ASP A 272 2.90 59.68 7.71
C ASP A 272 2.02 60.19 6.54
N ASP A 273 0.89 60.82 6.89
CA ASP A 273 0.51 62.17 6.40
C ASP A 273 -0.99 62.41 6.63
N ALA A 274 -1.26 63.05 7.76
CA ALA A 274 -2.50 63.78 7.99
C ALA A 274 -2.45 65.08 7.19
N ASP A 275 -3.14 65.17 6.06
CA ASP A 275 -3.68 66.43 5.54
C ASP A 275 -4.59 66.17 4.33
N GLN A 276 -5.91 66.19 4.56
CA GLN A 276 -6.95 66.76 3.68
C GLN A 276 -8.32 66.24 4.13
N ASP A 277 -9.07 67.10 4.84
CA ASP A 277 -10.50 67.34 4.59
C ASP A 277 -11.04 68.29 5.66
N LEU A 278 -10.83 69.60 5.44
CA LEU A 278 -11.55 70.64 6.15
C LEU A 278 -11.86 71.81 5.20
N VAL A 279 -12.59 71.50 4.13
CA VAL A 279 -13.32 72.51 3.36
C VAL A 279 -14.63 71.88 2.91
N ASP A 280 -15.68 72.04 3.72
CA ASP A 280 -17.04 72.35 3.26
C ASP A 280 -18.00 72.43 4.47
N TYR A 281 -18.01 73.59 5.12
CA TYR A 281 -19.25 74.18 5.65
C TYR A 281 -19.01 75.67 5.91
N LEU A 282 -19.78 76.52 5.21
CA LEU A 282 -19.91 77.99 5.33
C LEU A 282 -19.10 78.87 4.34
N SER A 283 -19.64 79.02 3.12
CA SER A 283 -20.04 80.33 2.56
C SER A 283 -20.78 80.17 1.23
#